data_AF-A0A2S6RK51-F1
#
_entry.id   AF-A0A2S6RK51-F1
#
_cell.length_a   1.000
_cell.length_b   1.000
_cell.length_c   1.000
_cell.angle_alpha   90.00
_cell.angle_beta   90.00
_cell.angle_gamma   90.00
#
_symmetry.space_group_name_H-M   'P 1'
#
loop_
_entity.id
_entity.type
_entity.pdbx_description
1 polymer ?
#
loop_
_entity_poly.entity_id
_entity_poly.type
_entity_poly.pdbx_seq_one_letter_code
_entity_poly.pdbx_strand_id
1 'polypeptide(L)'
;MSINSDFIVAAFIRETRKRFLDTYLIRRGDKSSGEIFLKLNNLDGFSKIYTYKKTKTSDPWEPYSSSDWEEEKVIKSKLNKIVNIDQDIWVIELDDKKGNSPNF
;
A
#
# COMPACT_ATOMS: atom_id res chain seq x y z
N MET A 1 -4.68 22.76 0.29
CA MET A 1 -5.50 21.82 -0.50
C MET A 1 -4.89 20.44 -0.33
N SER A 2 -5.65 19.48 0.21
CA SER A 2 -5.21 18.08 0.35
C SER A 2 -5.60 17.32 -0.91
N ILE A 3 -4.77 16.38 -1.36
CA ILE A 3 -5.07 15.53 -2.51
C ILE A 3 -5.99 14.38 -2.05
N ASN A 4 -7.02 14.10 -2.85
CA ASN A 4 -7.95 13.01 -2.58
C ASN A 4 -7.24 11.64 -2.65
N SER A 5 -7.69 10.71 -1.81
CA SER A 5 -7.09 9.37 -1.71
C SER A 5 -7.24 8.58 -3.01
N ASP A 6 -8.37 8.72 -3.71
CA ASP A 6 -8.60 8.06 -5.01
C ASP A 6 -7.58 8.49 -6.07
N PHE A 7 -7.25 9.79 -6.11
CA PHE A 7 -6.25 10.33 -7.02
C PHE A 7 -4.85 9.81 -6.71
N ILE A 8 -4.47 9.74 -5.43
CA ILE A 8 -3.18 9.19 -4.99
C ILE A 8 -3.06 7.72 -5.41
N VAL A 9 -4.09 6.91 -5.15
CA VAL A 9 -4.14 5.49 -5.51
C VAL A 9 -4.02 5.31 -7.04
N ALA A 10 -4.78 6.08 -7.82
CA ALA A 10 -4.74 6.01 -9.28
C ALA A 10 -3.37 6.42 -9.85
N ALA A 11 -2.76 7.47 -9.30
CA ALA A 11 -1.43 7.90 -9.67
C ALA A 11 -0.38 6.81 -9.36
N PHE A 12 -0.43 6.25 -8.15
CA PHE A 12 0.50 5.20 -7.73
C PHE A 12 0.43 3.98 -8.65
N ILE A 13 -0.77 3.44 -8.92
CA ILE A 13 -0.97 2.30 -9.83
C ILE A 13 -0.44 2.60 -11.24
N ARG A 14 -0.59 3.84 -11.72
CA ARG A 14 -0.08 4.22 -13.03
C ARG A 14 1.45 4.27 -13.06
N GLU A 15 2.08 4.83 -12.03
CA GLU A 15 3.54 4.95 -11.96
C GLU A 15 4.23 3.59 -11.76
N THR A 16 3.68 2.70 -10.94
CA THR A 16 4.22 1.33 -10.78
C THR A 16 4.16 0.53 -12.08
N ARG A 17 3.05 0.61 -12.81
CA ARG A 17 2.88 -0.07 -14.10
C ARG A 17 3.85 0.43 -15.17
N LYS A 18 4.18 1.73 -15.18
CA LYS A 18 5.24 2.26 -16.06
C LYS A 18 6.62 1.65 -15.78
N ARG A 19 6.84 1.20 -14.54
CA ARG A 19 8.07 0.52 -14.10
C ARG A 19 7.99 -1.01 -14.29
N PHE A 20 6.98 -1.51 -14.99
CA PHE A 20 6.74 -2.94 -15.20
C PHE A 20 6.56 -3.74 -13.89
N LEU A 21 6.00 -3.09 -12.86
CA LEU A 21 5.59 -3.76 -11.63
C LEU A 21 4.09 -4.03 -11.66
N ASP A 22 3.72 -5.21 -11.19
CA ASP A 22 2.32 -5.61 -11.10
C ASP A 22 1.68 -4.99 -9.87
N THR A 23 0.56 -4.30 -10.07
CA THR A 23 -0.13 -3.57 -9.00
C THR A 23 -1.64 -3.72 -9.12
N TYR A 24 -2.25 -4.03 -7.99
CA TYR A 24 -3.65 -4.43 -7.88
C TYR A 24 -4.37 -3.60 -6.82
N LEU A 25 -5.56 -3.13 -7.16
CA LEU A 25 -6.46 -2.52 -6.18
C LEU A 25 -7.25 -3.64 -5.49
N ILE A 26 -6.91 -3.93 -4.23
CA ILE A 26 -7.54 -4.98 -3.45
C ILE A 26 -8.82 -4.49 -2.78
N ARG A 27 -8.80 -3.25 -2.26
CA ARG A 27 -9.95 -2.63 -1.59
C ARG A 27 -10.04 -1.14 -1.92
N ARG A 28 -11.25 -0.69 -2.24
CA ARG A 28 -11.60 0.74 -2.34
C ARG A 28 -12.01 1.29 -0.97
N GLY A 29 -11.52 2.47 -0.63
CA GLY A 29 -11.91 3.21 0.57
C GLY A 29 -12.70 4.48 0.23
N ASP A 30 -12.79 5.41 1.20
CA ASP A 30 -13.36 6.73 0.96
C ASP A 30 -12.53 7.51 -0.06
N LYS A 31 -13.20 8.14 -1.01
CA LYS A 31 -12.54 8.83 -2.13
C LYS A 31 -11.67 9.99 -1.67
N SER A 32 -12.10 10.73 -0.66
CA SER A 32 -11.48 12.00 -0.26
C SER A 32 -10.41 11.82 0.81
N SER A 33 -10.69 11.03 1.84
CA SER A 33 -9.91 10.99 3.08
C SER A 33 -9.52 9.60 3.55
N GLY A 34 -9.91 8.53 2.86
CA GLY A 34 -9.55 7.16 3.25
C GLY A 34 -8.04 6.97 3.39
N GLU A 35 -7.58 6.33 4.46
CA GLU A 35 -6.17 5.97 4.63
C GLU A 35 -5.76 4.93 3.58
N ILE A 36 -4.51 4.99 3.11
CA ILE A 36 -4.03 4.14 2.02
C ILE A 36 -2.98 3.19 2.57
N PHE A 37 -3.26 1.90 2.46
CA PHE A 37 -2.34 0.82 2.78
C PHE A 37 -1.82 0.17 1.51
N LEU A 38 -0.54 -0.16 1.52
CA LEU A 38 0.12 -0.91 0.48
C LEU A 38 0.67 -2.22 1.05
N LYS A 39 0.23 -3.33 0.48
CA LYS A 39 0.86 -4.64 0.65
C LYS A 39 1.97 -4.78 -0.40
N LEU A 40 3.22 -4.79 0.03
CA LEU A 40 4.36 -5.10 -0.83
C LEU A 40 4.65 -6.59 -0.73
N ASN A 41 4.54 -7.32 -1.84
CA ASN A 41 4.73 -8.77 -1.92
C ASN A 41 6.05 -9.08 -2.63
N ASN A 42 6.91 -9.88 -2.02
CA ASN A 42 8.21 -10.26 -2.61
C ASN A 42 8.14 -11.44 -3.59
N LEU A 43 6.96 -12.03 -3.80
CA LEU A 43 6.74 -13.23 -4.62
C LEU A 43 7.40 -14.52 -4.07
N ASP A 44 7.97 -14.48 -2.88
CA ASP A 44 8.59 -15.61 -2.19
C ASP A 44 7.78 -16.03 -0.93
N GLY A 45 6.51 -15.59 -0.84
CA GLY A 45 5.60 -15.93 0.25
C GLY A 45 5.61 -14.97 1.44
N PHE A 46 6.35 -13.86 1.34
CA PHE A 46 6.41 -12.84 2.37
C PHE A 46 5.97 -11.47 1.84
N SER A 47 5.42 -10.67 2.75
CA SER A 47 4.91 -9.34 2.45
C SER A 47 5.24 -8.34 3.55
N LYS A 48 5.16 -7.05 3.21
CA LYS A 48 5.21 -5.91 4.14
C LYS A 48 3.98 -5.04 3.96
N ILE A 49 3.61 -4.30 5.01
CA ILE A 49 2.54 -3.30 4.95
C ILE A 49 3.16 -1.92 5.11
N TYR A 50 2.85 -1.02 4.18
CA TYR A 50 3.14 0.40 4.28
C TYR A 50 1.83 1.19 4.41
N THR A 51 1.89 2.34 5.07
CA THR A 51 0.84 3.37 5.06
C THR A 51 1.33 4.60 4.31
N TYR A 52 0.43 5.25 3.58
CA TYR A 52 0.71 6.49 2.88
C TYR A 52 0.42 7.69 3.79
N LYS A 53 1.44 8.50 4.06
CA LYS A 53 1.29 9.79 4.74
C LYS A 53 1.12 10.91 3.71
N LYS A 54 0.03 11.68 3.84
CA LYS A 54 -0.22 12.89 3.04
C LYS A 54 0.68 14.06 3.48
N THR A 55 1.99 13.88 3.40
CA THR A 55 3.00 14.89 3.73
C THR A 55 3.48 15.58 2.43
N LYS A 56 4.38 16.58 2.58
CA LYS A 56 5.14 17.14 1.46
C LYS A 56 6.54 16.50 1.32
N THR A 57 6.81 15.37 1.99
CA THR A 57 8.11 14.71 1.93
C THR A 57 8.25 13.94 0.61
N SER A 58 9.50 13.72 0.19
CA SER A 58 9.82 12.90 -0.98
C SER A 58 9.49 11.42 -0.80
N ASP A 59 9.40 10.98 0.45
CA ASP A 59 9.09 9.62 0.86
C ASP A 59 7.78 9.64 1.68
N PRO A 60 6.63 9.39 1.05
CA PRO A 60 5.34 9.38 1.74
C PRO A 60 4.96 8.00 2.30
N TRP A 61 5.76 6.95 2.05
CA TRP A 61 5.42 5.58 2.44
C TRP A 61 6.18 5.16 3.70
N GLU A 62 5.44 4.85 4.76
CA GLU A 62 6.02 4.43 6.04
C GLU A 62 5.65 2.98 6.36
N PRO A 63 6.56 2.15 6.89
CA PRO A 63 6.21 0.83 7.39
C PRO A 63 5.12 0.94 8.47
N TYR A 64 4.02 0.18 8.31
CA TYR A 64 2.89 0.26 9.24
C TYR A 64 3.15 -0.43 10.58
N SER A 65 3.84 -1.58 10.58
CA SER A 65 4.11 -2.32 11.82
C SER A 65 5.55 -2.76 11.98
N SER A 66 6.14 -3.31 10.93
CA SER A 66 7.52 -3.79 10.93
C SER A 66 8.16 -3.44 9.59
N SER A 67 9.45 -3.14 9.63
CA SER A 67 10.28 -3.05 8.43
C SER A 67 10.68 -4.41 7.89
N ASP A 68 10.44 -5.50 8.64
CA ASP A 68 10.80 -6.86 8.26
C ASP A 68 9.72 -7.52 7.39
N TRP A 69 10.15 -8.47 6.56
CA TRP A 69 9.26 -9.31 5.76
C TRP A 69 8.53 -10.29 6.67
N GLU A 70 7.22 -10.39 6.53
CA GLU A 70 6.37 -11.30 7.32
C GLU A 70 5.61 -12.24 6.40
N GLU A 71 5.28 -13.44 6.90
CA GLU A 71 4.52 -14.41 6.12
C GLU A 71 3.17 -13.84 5.65
N GLU A 72 2.76 -14.22 4.44
CA GLU A 72 1.51 -13.74 3.83
C GLU A 72 0.28 -13.95 4.72
N LYS A 73 0.24 -15.06 5.48
CA LYS A 73 -0.85 -15.35 6.43
C LYS A 73 -0.93 -14.31 7.56
N VAL A 74 0.22 -13.87 8.08
CA VAL A 74 0.31 -12.85 9.13
C VAL A 74 -0.14 -11.51 8.57
N ILE A 75 0.34 -11.14 7.39
CA ILE A 75 0.00 -9.89 6.70
C ILE A 75 -1.49 -9.82 6.39
N LYS A 76 -2.09 -10.90 5.88
CA LYS A 76 -3.53 -11.00 5.65
C LYS A 76 -4.34 -10.81 6.94
N SER A 77 -3.89 -11.42 8.05
CA SER A 77 -4.53 -11.24 9.36
C SER A 77 -4.46 -9.79 9.85
N LYS A 78 -3.31 -9.12 9.65
CA LYS A 78 -3.15 -7.69 9.98
C LYS A 78 -4.06 -6.82 9.13
N LEU A 79 -4.07 -6.98 7.81
CA LEU A 79 -4.95 -6.20 6.92
C LEU A 79 -6.42 -6.38 7.27
N ASN A 80 -6.86 -7.60 7.58
CA ASN A 80 -8.24 -7.84 8.04
C ASN A 80 -8.57 -7.10 9.33
N LYS A 81 -7.64 -7.01 10.29
CA LYS A 81 -7.83 -6.22 11.52
C LYS A 81 -7.96 -4.73 11.20
N ILE A 82 -7.14 -4.20 10.30
CA ILE A 82 -7.21 -2.79 9.89
C ILE A 82 -8.56 -2.50 9.23
N VAL A 83 -8.99 -3.35 8.29
CA VAL A 83 -10.29 -3.21 7.60
C VAL A 83 -11.48 -3.28 8.58
N ASN A 84 -11.37 -4.08 9.64
CA ASN A 84 -12.42 -4.19 10.65
C ASN A 84 -12.48 -2.96 11.57
N ILE A 85 -11.36 -2.25 11.75
CA ILE A 85 -11.29 -1.01 12.52
C ILE A 85 -11.83 0.16 11.70
N ASP A 86 -11.37 0.28 10.45
CA ASP A 86 -11.79 1.32 9.53
C ASP A 86 -12.14 0.72 8.16
N GLN A 87 -13.42 0.84 7.78
CA GLN A 87 -13.94 0.32 6.52
C GLN A 87 -13.68 1.28 5.34
N ASP A 88 -13.22 2.50 5.61
CA ASP A 88 -13.00 3.53 4.59
C ASP A 88 -11.56 3.54 4.07
N ILE A 89 -10.76 2.52 4.42
CA ILE A 89 -9.38 2.41 3.95
C ILE A 89 -9.27 1.88 2.52
N TRP A 90 -8.20 2.28 1.85
CA TRP A 90 -7.73 1.72 0.59
C TRP A 90 -6.67 0.64 0.87
N VAL A 91 -6.72 -0.44 0.09
CA VAL A 91 -5.67 -1.46 0.09
C VAL A 91 -5.22 -1.69 -1.34
N ILE A 92 -3.94 -1.44 -1.60
CA ILE A 92 -3.25 -1.73 -2.84
C ILE A 92 -2.27 -2.88 -2.58
N GLU A 93 -2.06 -3.73 -3.57
CA GLU A 93 -1.00 -4.72 -3.58
C GLU A 93 -0.02 -4.41 -4.71
N LEU A 94 1.27 -4.50 -4.41
CA LEU A 94 2.38 -4.33 -5.35
C LEU A 94 3.28 -5.56 -5.26
N ASP A 95 3.47 -6.23 -6.38
CA ASP A 95 4.41 -7.33 -6.50
C ASP A 95 5.76 -6.78 -6.96
N ASP A 96 6.78 -6.94 -6.12
CA ASP A 96 8.16 -6.54 -6.41
C ASP A 96 9.15 -7.54 -5.83
N LYS A 97 9.65 -8.44 -6.68
CA LYS A 97 10.66 -9.43 -6.31
C LYS A 97 11.96 -8.80 -5.81
N LYS A 98 12.31 -7.59 -6.24
CA LYS A 98 13.55 -6.93 -5.81
C LYS A 98 13.39 -6.24 -4.46
N GLY A 99 12.15 -5.95 -4.04
CA GLY A 99 11.87 -5.28 -2.78
C GLY A 99 12.40 -3.84 -2.69
N ASN A 100 12.55 -3.15 -3.82
CA ASN A 100 13.07 -1.78 -3.88
C ASN A 100 11.96 -0.72 -3.80
N SER A 101 10.71 -1.15 -3.85
CA SER A 101 9.51 -0.31 -3.74
C SER A 101 9.17 0.00 -2.28
N PRO A 102 8.29 0.97 -1.99
CA PRO A 102 7.54 1.83 -2.91
C PRO A 102 8.15 3.21 -3.20
N ASN A 103 9.40 3.44 -2.77
CA ASN A 103 10.06 4.74 -2.93
C ASN A 103 10.87 4.77 -4.23
N PHE A 104 10.55 5.74 -5.08
CA PHE A 104 10.81 5.72 -6.51
C PHE A 104 11.53 6.95 -7.02
#